data_AF-A0A1G0LLB7-F1
#
_entry.id   AF-A0A1G0LLB7-F1
#
_cell.length_a   1.000
_cell.length_b   1.000
_cell.length_c   1.000
_cell.angle_alpha   90.00
_cell.angle_beta   90.00
_cell.angle_gamma   90.00
#
_symmetry.space_group_name_H-M   'P 1'
#
loop_
_entity.id
_entity.type
_entity.pdbx_description
1 polymer ?
#
loop_
_entity_poly.entity_id
_entity_poly.type
_entity_poly.pdbx_seq_one_letter_code
_entity_poly.pdbx_strand_id
1 'polypeptide(L)'
;MSEINRREALGAMGAAAFGAYGMGSPWRERYDRLVAQGQQPVFFTDSERALVRVLADMIIPRDEKTGSATDAGAIAYMEFVLSEANDRTKTIWRDGLRWLDEESARRFQGTFTAAAEAQRGQILDDIAWPARAAEALRPQAEFMNRARDLTAAAFFSSRMGVEDLGYLGGVVNPDWQGAPAEALRPLDLSYDAWDRRYQPRPAGGAPARRRPPGSHE
;
A
#
# COMPACT_ATOMS: atom_id res chain seq x y z
N MET A 1 -18.10 -5.68 9.44
CA MET A 1 -17.78 -5.18 8.09
C MET A 1 -18.71 -5.84 7.12
N SER A 2 -19.65 -5.11 6.53
CA SER A 2 -20.26 -5.55 5.26
C SER A 2 -19.12 -5.92 4.31
N GLU A 3 -19.18 -7.06 3.62
CA GLU A 3 -18.12 -7.55 2.72
C GLU A 3 -17.59 -6.42 1.82
N ILE A 4 -16.47 -5.80 2.21
CA ILE A 4 -15.78 -4.82 1.37
C ILE A 4 -15.07 -5.66 0.32
N ASN A 5 -15.54 -5.59 -0.92
CA ASN A 5 -14.84 -6.23 -2.03
C ASN A 5 -13.45 -5.56 -2.17
N ARG A 6 -12.38 -6.32 -2.45
CA ARG A 6 -11.02 -5.78 -2.63
C ARG A 6 -10.95 -4.61 -3.63
N ARG A 7 -11.86 -4.56 -4.62
CA ARG A 7 -12.02 -3.43 -5.55
C ARG A 7 -12.49 -2.15 -4.83
N GLU A 8 -13.37 -2.27 -3.84
CA GLU A 8 -13.78 -1.16 -2.98
C GLU A 8 -12.69 -0.81 -1.97
N ALA A 9 -11.94 -1.79 -1.47
CA ALA A 9 -10.76 -1.53 -0.63
C ALA A 9 -9.70 -0.73 -1.40
N LEU A 10 -9.40 -1.09 -2.66
CA LEU A 10 -8.53 -0.33 -3.58
C LEU A 10 -9.07 1.08 -3.87
N GLY A 11 -10.38 1.21 -4.12
CA GLY A 11 -11.01 2.52 -4.34
C GLY A 11 -11.04 3.41 -3.08
N ALA A 12 -10.99 2.81 -1.90
CA ALA A 12 -10.96 3.49 -0.61
C ALA A 12 -9.54 3.75 -0.07
N MET A 13 -8.49 3.23 -0.73
CA MET A 13 -7.10 3.55 -0.36
C MET A 13 -6.83 5.03 -0.59
N GLY A 14 -6.25 5.69 0.42
CA GLY A 14 -5.71 7.03 0.23
C GLY A 14 -4.56 6.98 -0.78
N ALA A 15 -4.70 7.62 -1.95
CA ALA A 15 -3.63 7.69 -2.96
C ALA A 15 -2.30 8.22 -2.37
N ALA A 16 -2.37 9.09 -1.37
CA ALA A 16 -1.21 9.58 -0.63
C ALA A 16 -0.47 8.48 0.16
N ALA A 17 -1.20 7.55 0.79
CA ALA A 17 -0.60 6.44 1.54
C ALA A 17 0.09 5.44 0.60
N PHE A 18 -0.51 5.15 -0.57
CA PHE A 18 0.14 4.31 -1.57
C PHE A 18 1.40 4.97 -2.14
N GLY A 19 1.40 6.29 -2.39
CA GLY A 19 2.62 7.01 -2.80
C GLY A 19 3.72 6.99 -1.73
N ALA A 20 3.36 7.08 -0.46
CA ALA A 20 4.32 7.08 0.64
C ALA A 20 4.90 5.71 0.96
N TYR A 21 4.09 4.64 0.91
CA TYR A 21 4.44 3.32 1.43
C TYR A 21 4.31 2.17 0.41
N GLY A 22 3.77 2.43 -0.77
CA GLY A 22 3.50 1.43 -1.80
C GLY A 22 4.72 1.16 -2.70
N MET A 23 4.44 0.59 -3.87
CA MET A 23 5.48 0.24 -4.85
C MET A 23 6.28 1.46 -5.29
N GLY A 24 7.61 1.32 -5.39
CA GLY A 24 8.52 2.40 -5.81
C GLY A 24 8.76 3.48 -4.75
N SER A 25 8.19 3.33 -3.54
CA SER A 25 8.49 4.23 -2.43
C SER A 25 9.88 3.96 -1.82
N PRO A 26 10.56 4.98 -1.25
CA PRO A 26 11.81 4.78 -0.51
C PRO A 26 11.68 3.81 0.67
N TRP A 27 10.48 3.73 1.26
CA TRP A 27 10.15 2.78 2.32
C TRP A 27 10.24 1.35 1.81
N ARG A 28 9.61 1.04 0.67
CA ARG A 28 9.64 -0.30 0.09
C ARG A 28 11.05 -0.74 -0.26
N GLU A 29 11.82 0.12 -0.92
CA GLU A 29 13.21 -0.20 -1.28
C GLU A 29 14.09 -0.45 -0.04
N ARG A 30 13.90 0.33 1.03
CA ARG A 30 14.65 0.15 2.27
C ARG A 30 14.29 -1.16 2.96
N TYR A 31 13.02 -1.53 2.99
CA TYR A 31 12.57 -2.82 3.48
C TYR A 31 13.21 -3.97 2.71
N ASP A 32 13.15 -3.93 1.38
CA ASP A 32 13.72 -4.99 0.53
C ASP A 32 15.23 -5.13 0.76
N ARG A 33 15.96 -4.01 0.95
CA ARG A 33 17.38 -4.04 1.35
C ARG A 33 17.62 -4.66 2.73
N LEU A 34 16.79 -4.32 3.72
CA LEU A 34 16.87 -4.88 5.08
C LEU A 34 16.69 -6.40 5.06
N VAL A 35 15.66 -6.86 4.35
CA VAL A 35 15.37 -8.30 4.20
C VAL A 35 16.50 -9.00 3.45
N ALA A 36 17.05 -8.40 2.39
CA ALA A 36 18.20 -8.95 1.67
C ALA A 36 19.46 -9.07 2.55
N GLN A 37 19.56 -8.28 3.63
CA GLN A 37 20.63 -8.37 4.63
C GLN A 37 20.31 -9.36 5.76
N GLY A 38 19.19 -10.08 5.69
CA GLY A 38 18.74 -11.02 6.72
C GLY A 38 18.22 -10.36 8.00
N GLN A 39 17.91 -9.07 7.96
CA GLN A 39 17.37 -8.35 9.12
C GLN A 39 15.85 -8.41 9.14
N GLN A 40 15.29 -8.52 10.35
CA GLN A 40 13.85 -8.48 10.57
C GLN A 40 13.53 -7.37 11.57
N PRO A 41 12.85 -6.30 11.14
CA PRO A 41 12.42 -5.24 12.04
C PRO A 41 11.34 -5.79 12.96
N VAL A 42 11.40 -5.40 14.23
CA VAL A 42 10.43 -5.82 15.26
C VAL A 42 9.79 -4.57 15.84
N PHE A 43 8.48 -4.53 15.79
CA PHE A 43 7.69 -3.49 16.46
C PHE A 43 6.68 -4.13 17.40
N PHE A 44 5.84 -5.04 16.92
CA PHE A 44 4.76 -5.60 17.74
C PHE A 44 5.28 -6.58 18.79
N THR A 45 4.58 -6.67 19.92
CA THR A 45 4.69 -7.85 20.80
C THR A 45 4.05 -9.07 20.13
N ASP A 46 4.22 -10.26 20.69
CA ASP A 46 3.60 -11.47 20.12
C ASP A 46 2.07 -11.42 20.11
N SER A 47 1.46 -10.85 21.16
CA SER A 47 0.01 -10.67 21.25
C SER A 47 -0.50 -9.65 20.24
N GLU A 48 0.18 -8.51 20.10
CA GLU A 48 -0.15 -7.50 19.11
C GLU A 48 0.02 -8.02 17.69
N ARG A 49 1.08 -8.80 17.41
CA ARG A 49 1.29 -9.40 16.10
C ARG A 49 0.18 -10.39 15.75
N ALA A 50 -0.29 -11.18 16.70
CA ALA A 50 -1.44 -12.07 16.50
C ALA A 50 -2.71 -11.28 16.19
N LEU A 51 -2.94 -10.16 16.87
CA LEU A 51 -4.06 -9.25 16.62
C LEU A 51 -3.96 -8.61 15.23
N VAL A 52 -2.81 -8.06 14.88
CA VAL A 52 -2.57 -7.41 13.58
C VAL A 52 -2.71 -8.40 12.43
N ARG A 53 -2.32 -9.67 12.58
CA ARG A 53 -2.56 -10.72 11.58
C ARG A 53 -4.04 -10.89 11.27
N VAL A 54 -4.86 -11.05 12.31
CA VAL A 54 -6.32 -11.12 12.18
C VAL A 54 -6.86 -9.85 11.53
N LEU A 55 -6.49 -8.68 12.04
CA LEU A 55 -6.98 -7.40 11.53
C LEU A 55 -6.62 -7.20 10.05
N ALA A 56 -5.38 -7.50 9.66
CA ALA A 56 -4.91 -7.37 8.29
C ALA A 56 -5.64 -8.35 7.34
N ASP A 57 -5.85 -9.60 7.76
CA ASP A 57 -6.61 -10.58 7.00
C ASP A 57 -8.11 -10.25 6.94
N MET A 58 -8.66 -9.52 7.92
CA MET A 58 -10.02 -8.99 7.81
C MET A 58 -10.09 -7.80 6.81
N ILE A 59 -9.03 -7.01 6.69
CA ILE A 59 -8.96 -5.88 5.74
C ILE A 59 -8.74 -6.37 4.30
N ILE A 60 -7.81 -7.31 4.09
CA ILE A 60 -7.59 -7.99 2.81
C ILE A 60 -7.63 -9.50 3.07
N PRO A 61 -8.81 -10.12 3.02
CA PRO A 61 -8.97 -11.56 3.19
C PRO A 61 -8.41 -12.30 2.00
N ARG A 62 -8.08 -13.58 2.18
CA ARG A 62 -7.81 -14.51 1.08
C ARG A 62 -9.06 -14.65 0.19
N ASP A 63 -8.86 -14.75 -1.11
CA ASP A 63 -9.93 -15.11 -2.06
C ASP A 63 -9.50 -16.30 -2.94
N GLU A 64 -10.30 -16.57 -3.99
CA GLU A 64 -10.05 -17.70 -4.92
C GLU A 64 -8.79 -17.52 -5.77
N LYS A 65 -8.32 -16.29 -5.98
CA LYS A 65 -7.23 -15.96 -6.90
C LYS A 65 -5.91 -15.74 -6.17
N THR A 66 -5.95 -15.07 -5.03
CA THR A 66 -4.76 -14.65 -4.29
C THR A 66 -4.93 -14.78 -2.77
N GLY A 67 -3.81 -14.95 -2.08
CA GLY A 67 -3.76 -15.09 -0.62
C GLY A 67 -4.22 -13.83 0.14
N SER A 68 -4.22 -13.89 1.47
CA SER A 68 -4.54 -12.76 2.34
C SER A 68 -3.38 -11.76 2.48
N ALA A 69 -3.62 -10.67 3.21
CA ALA A 69 -2.57 -9.76 3.66
C ALA A 69 -1.39 -10.49 4.32
N THR A 70 -1.68 -11.44 5.19
CA THR A 70 -0.65 -12.23 5.87
C THR A 70 0.14 -13.11 4.89
N ASP A 71 -0.52 -13.75 3.93
CA ASP A 71 0.16 -14.58 2.91
C ASP A 71 1.10 -13.74 2.02
N ALA A 72 0.78 -12.46 1.81
CA ALA A 72 1.59 -11.50 1.08
C ALA A 72 2.79 -10.95 1.88
N GLY A 73 2.97 -11.37 3.14
CA GLY A 73 4.03 -10.87 4.01
C GLY A 73 3.77 -9.47 4.58
N ALA A 74 2.53 -8.99 4.57
CA ALA A 74 2.19 -7.61 4.96
C ALA A 74 2.66 -7.27 6.38
N ILE A 75 2.54 -8.21 7.32
CA ILE A 75 2.84 -8.00 8.74
C ILE A 75 4.32 -7.61 8.96
N ALA A 76 5.25 -8.25 8.25
CA ALA A 76 6.66 -7.94 8.36
C ALA A 76 6.99 -6.54 7.81
N TYR A 77 6.31 -6.13 6.74
CA TYR A 77 6.44 -4.78 6.21
C TYR A 77 5.82 -3.73 7.16
N MET A 78 4.70 -4.06 7.80
CA MET A 78 4.08 -3.18 8.81
C MET A 78 5.00 -2.98 10.01
N GLU A 79 5.65 -4.04 10.52
CA GLU A 79 6.63 -3.91 11.60
C GLU A 79 7.80 -3.00 11.22
N PHE A 80 8.30 -3.12 9.98
CA PHE A 80 9.33 -2.22 9.45
C PHE A 80 8.89 -0.75 9.45
N VAL A 81 7.72 -0.46 8.86
CA VAL A 81 7.23 0.91 8.75
C VAL A 81 7.02 1.51 10.14
N LEU A 82 6.47 0.73 11.07
CA LEU A 82 6.15 1.20 12.42
C LEU A 82 7.36 1.29 13.35
N SER A 83 8.39 0.44 13.18
CA SER A 83 9.63 0.55 13.96
C SER A 83 10.34 1.89 13.70
N GLU A 84 10.21 2.38 12.47
CA GLU A 84 10.85 3.62 11.97
C GLU A 84 9.91 4.83 12.00
N ALA A 85 8.64 4.65 12.38
CA ALA A 85 7.67 5.73 12.46
C ALA A 85 7.97 6.70 13.63
N ASN A 86 7.43 7.91 13.54
CA ASN A 86 7.47 8.85 14.65
C ASN A 86 6.63 8.38 15.84
N ASP A 87 6.92 8.93 17.03
CA ASP A 87 6.29 8.52 18.29
C ASP A 87 4.77 8.67 18.26
N ARG A 88 4.25 9.73 17.64
CA ARG A 88 2.79 9.92 17.47
C ARG A 88 2.15 8.75 16.74
N THR A 89 2.75 8.29 15.65
CA THR A 89 2.23 7.16 14.87
C THR A 89 2.32 5.87 15.68
N LYS A 90 3.43 5.64 16.38
CA LYS A 90 3.60 4.48 17.27
C LYS A 90 2.53 4.46 18.36
N THR A 91 2.26 5.59 19.01
CA THR A 91 1.20 5.74 20.03
C THR A 91 -0.17 5.42 19.46
N ILE A 92 -0.55 5.99 18.31
CA ILE A 92 -1.86 5.70 17.67
C ILE A 92 -2.04 4.20 17.43
N TRP A 93 -0.99 3.50 16.96
CA TRP A 93 -1.03 2.06 16.74
C TRP A 93 -1.17 1.28 18.04
N ARG A 94 -0.39 1.60 19.07
CA ARG A 94 -0.45 0.90 20.37
C ARG A 94 -1.80 1.11 21.06
N ASP A 95 -2.30 2.35 21.05
CA ASP A 95 -3.57 2.68 21.67
C ASP A 95 -4.75 2.03 20.93
N GLY A 96 -4.71 1.98 19.59
CA GLY A 96 -5.72 1.31 18.78
C GLY A 96 -5.77 -0.20 18.97
N LEU A 97 -4.60 -0.86 19.02
CA LEU A 97 -4.53 -2.30 19.28
C LEU A 97 -5.02 -2.65 20.69
N ARG A 98 -4.61 -1.88 21.70
CA ARG A 98 -5.11 -2.04 23.07
C ARG A 98 -6.63 -1.85 23.12
N TRP A 99 -7.14 -0.82 22.46
CA TRP A 99 -8.57 -0.55 22.43
C TRP A 99 -9.37 -1.69 21.80
N LEU A 100 -8.88 -2.35 20.75
CA LEU A 100 -9.57 -3.50 20.15
C LEU A 100 -9.74 -4.66 21.15
N ASP A 101 -8.69 -4.97 21.92
CA ASP A 101 -8.76 -5.99 22.95
C ASP A 101 -9.66 -5.57 24.12
N GLU A 102 -9.58 -4.32 24.58
CA GLU A 102 -10.45 -3.79 25.63
C GLU A 102 -11.92 -3.80 25.22
N GLU A 103 -12.23 -3.41 24.00
CA GLU A 103 -13.59 -3.34 23.49
C GLU A 103 -14.18 -4.73 23.26
N SER A 104 -13.36 -5.68 22.80
CA SER A 104 -13.72 -7.09 22.73
C SER A 104 -13.98 -7.68 24.13
N ALA A 105 -13.12 -7.39 25.11
CA ALA A 105 -13.31 -7.84 26.48
C ALA A 105 -14.60 -7.27 27.07
N ARG A 106 -14.86 -5.98 26.84
CA ARG A 106 -16.07 -5.29 27.32
C ARG A 106 -17.35 -5.89 26.73
N ARG A 107 -17.38 -6.18 25.42
CA ARG A 107 -18.59 -6.67 24.73
C ARG A 107 -18.78 -8.17 24.84
N PHE A 108 -17.68 -8.94 24.86
CA PHE A 108 -17.70 -10.39 24.61
C PHE A 108 -16.87 -11.22 25.60
N GLN A 109 -16.26 -10.59 26.62
CA GLN A 109 -15.48 -11.26 27.67
C GLN A 109 -14.27 -12.05 27.13
N GLY A 110 -13.64 -11.59 26.05
CA GLY A 110 -12.43 -12.20 25.47
C GLY A 110 -11.62 -11.22 24.62
N THR A 111 -10.39 -11.60 24.27
CA THR A 111 -9.52 -10.80 23.38
C THR A 111 -10.11 -10.69 21.98
N PHE A 112 -9.72 -9.65 21.24
CA PHE A 112 -10.15 -9.47 19.86
C PHE A 112 -9.73 -10.66 18.98
N THR A 113 -8.57 -11.23 19.25
CA THR A 113 -8.04 -12.43 18.57
C THR A 113 -8.87 -13.69 18.82
N ALA A 114 -9.51 -13.81 19.97
CA ALA A 114 -10.33 -14.98 20.35
C ALA A 114 -11.82 -14.81 20.00
N ALA A 115 -12.29 -13.59 19.76
CA ALA A 115 -13.68 -13.30 19.42
C ALA A 115 -14.13 -13.99 18.13
N ALA A 116 -15.41 -14.32 17.99
CA ALA A 116 -15.95 -14.81 16.72
C ALA A 116 -15.80 -13.75 15.62
N GLU A 117 -15.71 -14.15 14.35
CA GLU A 117 -15.54 -13.22 13.23
C GLU A 117 -16.64 -12.13 13.20
N ALA A 118 -17.89 -12.53 13.42
CA ALA A 118 -19.02 -11.60 13.51
C ALA A 118 -18.85 -10.57 14.65
N GLN A 119 -18.29 -10.97 15.79
CA GLN A 119 -18.02 -10.08 16.93
C GLN A 119 -16.92 -9.08 16.62
N ARG A 120 -15.83 -9.54 15.97
CA ARG A 120 -14.78 -8.65 15.46
C ARG A 120 -15.35 -7.65 14.47
N GLY A 121 -16.20 -8.14 13.56
CA GLY A 121 -16.91 -7.32 12.58
C GLY A 121 -17.72 -6.19 13.20
N GLN A 122 -18.45 -6.47 14.30
CA GLN A 122 -19.22 -5.45 15.03
C GLN A 122 -18.34 -4.36 15.63
N ILE A 123 -17.18 -4.70 16.20
CA ILE A 123 -16.23 -3.72 16.76
C ILE A 123 -15.67 -2.84 15.63
N LEU A 124 -15.25 -3.47 14.53
CA LEU A 124 -14.65 -2.76 13.41
C LEU A 124 -15.64 -1.86 12.68
N ASP A 125 -16.92 -2.23 12.60
CA ASP A 125 -17.95 -1.42 11.95
C ASP A 125 -18.14 -0.04 12.59
N ASP A 126 -17.95 0.06 13.91
CA ASP A 126 -18.08 1.32 14.64
C ASP A 126 -16.97 2.34 14.28
N ILE A 127 -15.85 1.86 13.72
CA ILE A 127 -14.64 2.66 13.45
C ILE A 127 -14.19 2.59 11.99
N ALA A 128 -14.91 1.85 11.13
CA ALA A 128 -14.53 1.62 9.74
C ALA A 128 -14.57 2.87 8.86
N TRP A 129 -15.39 3.87 9.22
CA TRP A 129 -15.67 5.06 8.42
C TRP A 129 -15.56 6.33 9.27
N PRO A 130 -14.47 7.10 9.18
CA PRO A 130 -14.25 8.26 10.06
C PRO A 130 -15.37 9.31 10.00
N ALA A 131 -15.97 9.50 8.82
CA ALA A 131 -17.07 10.45 8.65
C ALA A 131 -18.39 9.99 9.31
N ARG A 132 -18.51 8.70 9.65
CA ARG A 132 -19.69 8.10 10.31
C ARG A 132 -19.41 7.69 11.76
N ALA A 133 -18.14 7.65 12.16
CA ALA A 133 -17.74 7.24 13.49
C ALA A 133 -18.32 8.21 14.54
N ALA A 134 -18.74 7.65 15.67
CA ALA A 134 -19.17 8.46 16.81
C ALA A 134 -18.03 9.38 17.26
N GLU A 135 -18.38 10.53 17.83
CA GLU A 135 -17.39 11.56 18.21
C GLU A 135 -16.33 11.03 19.19
N ALA A 136 -16.77 10.18 20.11
CA ALA A 136 -15.92 9.51 21.09
C ALA A 136 -14.98 8.45 20.47
N LEU A 137 -15.27 8.00 19.25
CA LEU A 137 -14.52 6.97 18.53
C LEU A 137 -13.62 7.53 17.42
N ARG A 138 -13.51 8.86 17.28
CA ARG A 138 -12.63 9.47 16.26
C ARG A 138 -11.17 8.98 16.32
N PRO A 139 -10.52 8.87 17.49
CA PRO A 139 -9.15 8.35 17.56
C PRO A 139 -9.04 6.91 17.04
N GLN A 140 -10.02 6.07 17.33
CA GLN A 140 -10.08 4.67 16.89
C GLN A 140 -10.36 4.57 15.39
N ALA A 141 -11.19 5.45 14.85
CA ALA A 141 -11.39 5.57 13.41
C ALA A 141 -10.12 6.06 12.69
N GLU A 142 -9.34 6.98 13.27
CA GLU A 142 -8.02 7.36 12.74
C GLU A 142 -7.08 6.15 12.71
N PHE A 143 -7.02 5.38 13.80
CA PHE A 143 -6.25 4.14 13.85
C PHE A 143 -6.69 3.16 12.77
N MET A 144 -8.00 2.89 12.61
CA MET A 144 -8.51 1.95 11.62
C MET A 144 -8.18 2.37 10.19
N ASN A 145 -8.26 3.66 9.89
CA ASN A 145 -7.85 4.20 8.60
C ASN A 145 -6.36 3.94 8.32
N ARG A 146 -5.49 4.25 9.29
CA ARG A 146 -4.05 4.01 9.16
C ARG A 146 -3.74 2.51 9.02
N ALA A 147 -4.46 1.66 9.75
CA ALA A 147 -4.32 0.21 9.63
C ALA A 147 -4.70 -0.26 8.23
N ARG A 148 -5.84 0.19 7.70
CA ARG A 148 -6.29 -0.13 6.34
C ARG A 148 -5.28 0.33 5.28
N ASP A 149 -4.86 1.59 5.35
CA ASP A 149 -3.90 2.17 4.41
C ASP A 149 -2.57 1.41 4.40
N LEU A 150 -2.04 1.10 5.59
CA LEU A 150 -0.75 0.41 5.70
C LEU A 150 -0.85 -1.07 5.27
N THR A 151 -1.93 -1.77 5.64
CA THR A 151 -2.18 -3.14 5.17
C THR A 151 -2.27 -3.19 3.66
N ALA A 152 -3.00 -2.25 3.05
CA ALA A 152 -3.17 -2.22 1.61
C ALA A 152 -1.87 -1.82 0.87
N ALA A 153 -1.12 -0.83 1.38
CA ALA A 153 0.20 -0.50 0.85
C ALA A 153 1.18 -1.69 0.94
N ALA A 154 1.14 -2.44 2.06
CA ALA A 154 1.94 -3.64 2.25
C ALA A 154 1.57 -4.74 1.24
N PHE A 155 0.28 -5.04 1.09
CA PHE A 155 -0.21 -6.06 0.17
C PHE A 155 0.09 -5.70 -1.29
N PHE A 156 -0.36 -4.54 -1.77
CA PHE A 156 -0.25 -4.15 -3.18
C PHE A 156 1.16 -3.76 -3.63
N SER A 157 2.11 -3.62 -2.70
CA SER A 157 3.54 -3.53 -3.05
C SER A 157 4.26 -4.88 -3.01
N SER A 158 3.66 -5.91 -2.41
CA SER A 158 4.22 -7.27 -2.39
C SER A 158 4.14 -7.92 -3.77
N ARG A 159 4.98 -8.92 -4.03
CA ARG A 159 4.90 -9.71 -5.27
C ARG A 159 3.47 -10.21 -5.54
N MET A 160 2.81 -10.75 -4.52
CA MET A 160 1.44 -11.27 -4.61
C MET A 160 0.44 -10.19 -5.03
N GLY A 161 0.47 -9.02 -4.37
CA GLY A 161 -0.46 -7.94 -4.70
C GLY A 161 -0.17 -7.27 -6.04
N VAL A 162 1.09 -7.26 -6.49
CA VAL A 162 1.46 -6.76 -7.82
C VAL A 162 0.95 -7.67 -8.92
N GLU A 163 1.09 -8.98 -8.73
CA GLU A 163 0.52 -10.00 -9.61
C GLU A 163 -1.03 -9.92 -9.61
N ASP A 164 -1.65 -9.70 -8.44
CA ASP A 164 -3.11 -9.51 -8.29
C ASP A 164 -3.65 -8.32 -9.09
N LEU A 165 -2.91 -7.20 -9.08
CA LEU A 165 -3.25 -6.01 -9.86
C LEU A 165 -3.09 -6.19 -11.37
N GLY A 166 -2.39 -7.23 -11.82
CA GLY A 166 -1.96 -7.37 -13.21
C GLY A 166 -0.99 -6.24 -13.62
N TYR A 167 -0.26 -5.67 -12.67
CA TYR A 167 0.64 -4.55 -12.94
C TYR A 167 1.87 -5.02 -13.71
N LEU A 168 2.06 -4.50 -14.93
CA LEU A 168 3.17 -4.87 -15.82
C LEU A 168 4.33 -3.86 -15.81
N GLY A 169 4.26 -2.77 -15.02
CA GLY A 169 5.14 -1.60 -15.14
C GLY A 169 6.61 -1.76 -14.73
N GLY A 170 7.11 -3.00 -14.59
CA GLY A 170 8.54 -3.34 -14.48
C GLY A 170 9.01 -4.35 -15.52
N VAL A 171 8.12 -4.83 -16.39
CA VAL A 171 8.43 -5.76 -17.47
C VAL A 171 8.72 -4.96 -18.72
N VAL A 172 9.93 -5.09 -19.27
CA VAL A 172 10.25 -4.51 -20.57
C VAL A 172 9.37 -5.19 -21.62
N ASN A 173 8.55 -4.43 -22.32
CA ASN A 173 7.84 -4.90 -23.51
C ASN A 173 8.67 -4.53 -24.76
N PRO A 174 9.48 -5.45 -25.30
CA PRO A 174 10.32 -5.16 -26.47
C PRO A 174 9.48 -4.92 -27.73
N ASP A 175 8.24 -5.42 -27.77
CA ASP A 175 7.32 -5.31 -28.89
C ASP A 175 6.30 -4.17 -28.70
N TRP A 176 6.60 -3.20 -27.81
CA TRP A 176 5.73 -2.04 -27.62
C TRP A 176 5.71 -1.16 -28.88
N GLN A 177 4.61 -1.21 -29.62
CA GLN A 177 4.41 -0.44 -30.85
C GLN A 177 3.87 0.98 -30.60
N GLY A 178 3.81 1.42 -29.33
CA GLY A 178 3.22 2.70 -28.95
C GLY A 178 1.73 2.61 -28.61
N ALA A 179 1.15 3.78 -28.32
CA ALA A 179 -0.29 3.95 -28.18
C ALA A 179 -0.97 3.72 -29.55
N PRO A 180 -2.11 3.03 -29.58
CA PRO A 180 -2.74 2.66 -30.83
C PRO A 180 -3.33 3.90 -31.54
N ALA A 181 -3.47 3.83 -32.87
CA ALA A 181 -3.84 4.98 -33.71
C ALA A 181 -5.19 5.59 -33.32
N GLU A 182 -6.15 4.78 -32.86
CA GLU A 182 -7.43 5.23 -32.35
C GLU A 182 -7.34 6.09 -31.10
N ALA A 183 -6.34 5.87 -30.24
CA ALA A 183 -6.11 6.68 -29.03
C ALA A 183 -5.43 8.02 -29.37
N LEU A 184 -4.63 8.06 -30.44
CA LEU A 184 -3.90 9.26 -30.87
C LEU A 184 -4.75 10.23 -31.68
N ARG A 185 -5.73 9.72 -32.45
CA ARG A 185 -6.57 10.51 -33.38
C ARG A 185 -7.29 11.71 -32.73
N PRO A 186 -7.93 11.59 -31.55
CA PRO A 186 -8.60 12.73 -30.92
C PRO A 186 -7.64 13.83 -30.43
N LEU A 187 -6.36 13.50 -30.30
CA LEU A 187 -5.31 14.40 -29.82
C LEU A 187 -4.52 15.06 -30.97
N ASP A 188 -4.87 14.76 -32.23
CA ASP A 188 -4.11 15.17 -33.43
C ASP A 188 -2.62 14.77 -33.35
N LEU A 189 -2.36 13.60 -32.76
CA LEU A 189 -1.01 13.04 -32.62
C LEU A 189 -0.77 11.94 -33.65
N SER A 190 0.48 11.82 -34.13
CA SER A 190 0.95 10.69 -34.95
C SER A 190 2.42 10.42 -34.70
N TYR A 191 2.84 9.17 -34.90
CA TYR A 191 4.25 8.79 -34.79
C TYR A 191 5.13 9.37 -35.91
N ASP A 192 4.57 9.61 -37.10
CA ASP A 192 5.25 10.25 -38.24
C ASP A 192 5.79 11.66 -37.93
N ALA A 193 5.17 12.36 -36.97
CA ALA A 193 5.62 13.67 -36.48
C ALA A 193 6.72 13.57 -35.41
N TRP A 194 6.87 12.41 -34.79
CA TRP A 194 7.85 12.10 -33.74
C TRP A 194 9.18 11.62 -34.33
N ASP A 195 9.13 10.74 -35.34
CA ASP A 195 10.32 10.21 -36.04
C ASP A 195 11.15 11.30 -36.74
N ARG A 196 10.51 12.40 -37.18
CA ARG A 196 11.23 13.53 -37.78
C ARG A 196 12.12 14.30 -36.81
N ARG A 197 11.91 14.19 -35.50
CA ARG A 197 12.69 14.91 -34.47
C ARG A 197 13.78 14.06 -33.83
N TYR A 198 13.69 12.74 -33.93
CA TYR A 198 14.68 11.83 -33.37
C TYR A 198 15.66 11.36 -34.45
N GLN A 199 16.80 12.05 -34.57
CA GLN A 199 17.94 11.51 -35.32
C GLN A 199 18.79 10.66 -34.37
N PRO A 200 18.89 9.33 -34.56
CA PRO A 200 19.72 8.50 -33.71
C PRO A 200 21.17 8.99 -33.79
N ARG A 201 21.79 9.28 -32.64
CA ARG A 201 23.21 9.65 -32.58
C ARG A 201 24.04 8.47 -33.11
N PRO A 202 25.01 8.71 -34.03
CA PRO A 202 25.94 7.66 -34.42
C PRO A 202 26.72 7.20 -33.19
N ALA A 203 26.83 5.88 -33.02
CA ALA A 203 27.58 5.27 -31.93
C ALA A 203 29.05 5.74 -31.99
N GLY A 204 29.52 6.43 -30.94
CA GLY A 204 30.91 6.91 -30.83
C GLY A 204 31.11 8.43 -30.88
N GLY A 205 30.06 9.24 -31.07
CA GLY A 205 30.20 10.71 -30.97
C GLY A 205 30.50 11.18 -29.54
N ALA A 206 31.38 12.16 -29.36
CA ALA A 206 31.64 12.78 -28.05
C ALA A 206 30.36 13.43 -27.44
N PRO A 207 30.23 13.54 -26.11
CA PRO A 207 29.10 14.24 -25.50
C PRO A 207 29.12 15.72 -25.90
N ALA A 208 27.97 16.25 -26.34
CA ALA A 208 27.85 17.67 -26.66
C ALA A 208 28.08 18.49 -25.39
N ARG A 209 29.01 19.47 -25.44
CA ARG A 209 29.17 20.42 -24.34
C ARG A 209 27.84 21.15 -24.15
N ARG A 210 27.24 21.02 -22.96
CA ARG A 210 26.04 21.81 -22.62
C ARG A 210 26.42 23.29 -22.71
N ARG A 211 25.79 24.02 -23.62
CA ARG A 211 25.85 25.49 -23.60
C ARG A 211 25.06 25.93 -22.35
N PRO A 212 25.64 26.73 -21.44
CA PRO A 212 24.92 27.18 -20.26
C PRO A 212 23.76 28.10 -20.68
N PRO A 213 22.63 28.06 -19.96
CA PRO A 213 21.47 28.87 -20.32
C PRO A 213 21.76 30.35 -20.08
N GLY A 214 21.62 31.19 -21.12
CA GLY A 214 21.68 32.65 -20.98
C GLY A 214 22.37 33.47 -22.08
N SER A 215 22.81 32.88 -23.21
CA SER A 215 23.32 33.68 -24.34
C SER A 215 22.26 33.80 -25.44
N HIS A 216 21.53 34.91 -25.42
CA HIS A 216 21.00 35.50 -26.64
C HIS A 216 22.06 36.46 -27.18
N GLU A 217 22.20 36.44 -28.52
CA GLU A 217 23.26 37.01 -29.37
C GLU A 217 24.54 36.16 -29.51
#